data_AF-A0A821P6N6-F1
#
_entry.id   AF-A0A821P6N6-F1
#
_cell.length_a   1.000
_cell.length_b   1.000
_cell.length_c   1.000
_cell.angle_alpha   90.00
_cell.angle_beta   90.00
_cell.angle_gamma   90.00
#
_symmetry.space_group_name_H-M   'P 1'
#
loop_
_entity.id
_entity.type
_entity.pdbx_description
1 polymer ?
#
loop_
_entity_poly.entity_id
_entity_poly.type
_entity_poly.pdbx_seq_one_letter_code
_entity_poly.pdbx_strand_id
1 'polypeptide(L)'
;KFDSAVVVKRKLWAEFDKNTPGETCIRDTFQRFCETGTVEDRERSGRPSKITEEKIDEVSAVFENQPQSSVRSVARACSTSRTTAHRIMTEHLSLKPYKAQFVQQLFEEDMQDRVEMCKTLTPMLEDNHIQQDLFSSDEATFYLNELVNKHNVRYWCETNPHVTIETVMQSPKVNVWCAMSK
;
A
#
# COMPACT_ATOMS: atom_id res chain seq x y z
N LYS A 1 30.30 28.93 34.07
CA LYS A 1 29.75 30.04 33.26
C LYS A 1 30.44 29.98 31.89
N PHE A 2 29.76 30.35 30.81
CA PHE A 2 30.41 30.44 29.50
C PHE A 2 31.26 31.71 29.48
N ASP A 3 32.58 31.54 29.54
CA ASP A 3 33.50 32.68 29.71
C ASP A 3 33.84 33.34 28.35
N SER A 4 34.15 32.53 27.32
CA SER A 4 34.41 33.00 25.96
C SER A 4 34.49 31.83 24.97
N ALA A 5 34.03 32.03 23.74
CA ALA A 5 34.12 31.04 22.66
C ALA A 5 35.58 30.60 22.38
N VAL A 6 36.56 31.49 22.57
CA VAL A 6 37.99 31.19 22.38
C VAL A 6 38.50 30.21 23.44
N VAL A 7 38.08 30.37 24.69
CA VAL A 7 38.47 29.49 25.80
C VAL A 7 37.87 28.10 25.61
N VAL A 8 36.59 28.04 25.20
CA VAL A 8 35.92 26.78 24.89
C VAL A 8 36.58 26.08 23.71
N LYS A 9 36.91 26.80 22.63
CA LYS A 9 37.63 26.25 21.48
C LYS A 9 39.00 25.68 21.86
N ARG A 10 39.78 26.38 22.69
CA ARG A 10 41.08 25.88 23.18
C ARG A 10 40.95 24.62 24.02
N LYS A 11 39.93 24.53 24.88
CA LYS A 11 39.64 23.32 25.66
C LYS A 11 39.24 22.15 24.75
N LEU A 12 38.34 22.39 23.80
CA LEU A 12 37.94 21.38 22.81
C LEU A 12 39.13 20.93 21.96
N TRP A 13 40.06 21.83 21.64
CA TRP A 13 41.27 21.49 20.89
C TRP A 13 42.23 20.62 21.70
N ALA A 14 42.39 20.93 22.99
CA ALA A 14 43.20 20.11 23.90
C ALA A 14 42.64 18.68 24.09
N GLU A 15 41.32 18.51 23.96
CA GLU A 15 40.63 17.23 24.21
C GLU A 15 40.36 16.42 22.94
N PHE A 16 40.03 17.07 21.82
CA PHE A 16 39.60 16.43 20.56
C PHE A 16 40.50 16.74 19.33
N ASP A 17 41.66 17.36 19.56
CA ASP A 17 42.65 17.72 18.53
C ASP A 17 42.06 18.55 17.35
N LYS A 18 42.51 18.35 16.09
CA LYS A 18 42.23 19.28 14.97
C LYS A 18 40.77 19.40 14.54
N ASN A 19 39.87 18.55 15.04
CA ASN A 19 38.48 18.51 14.59
C ASN A 19 37.56 19.40 15.45
N THR A 20 37.98 20.66 15.68
CA THR A 20 37.24 21.60 16.53
C THR A 20 36.30 22.51 15.73
N PRO A 21 35.07 22.73 16.21
CA PRO A 21 34.17 23.69 15.59
C PRO A 21 34.72 25.12 15.65
N GLY A 22 34.35 25.93 14.66
CA GLY A 22 34.69 27.35 14.63
C GLY A 22 34.08 28.12 15.81
N GLU A 23 34.67 29.26 16.17
CA GLU A 23 34.20 30.09 17.30
C GLU A 23 32.77 30.58 17.11
N THR A 24 32.35 30.82 15.86
CA THR A 24 30.97 31.17 15.50
C THR A 24 30.02 30.03 15.81
N CYS A 25 30.35 28.79 15.42
CA CYS A 25 29.55 27.61 15.72
C CYS A 25 29.40 27.41 17.24
N ILE A 26 30.48 27.58 18.01
CA ILE A 26 30.45 27.48 19.48
C ILE A 26 29.51 28.55 20.09
N ARG A 27 29.57 29.79 19.57
CA ARG A 27 28.72 30.89 20.03
C ARG A 27 27.26 30.67 19.68
N ASP A 28 26.96 30.29 18.44
CA ASP A 28 25.61 30.04 17.95
C ASP A 28 24.97 28.85 18.69
N THR A 29 25.78 27.83 18.99
CA THR A 29 25.35 26.67 19.78
C THR A 29 25.05 27.06 21.23
N PHE A 30 25.90 27.87 21.85
CA PHE A 30 25.66 28.37 23.21
C PHE A 30 24.45 29.29 23.29
N GLN A 31 24.31 30.21 22.33
CA GLN A 31 23.16 31.09 22.17
C GLN A 31 21.88 30.26 22.05
N ARG A 32 21.88 29.24 21.18
CA ARG A 32 20.75 28.31 21.02
C ARG A 32 20.41 27.60 22.33
N PHE A 33 21.42 27.08 23.03
CA PHE A 33 21.22 26.45 24.34
C PHE A 33 20.63 27.41 25.37
N CYS A 34 21.04 28.68 25.40
CA CYS A 34 20.45 29.69 26.29
C CYS A 34 18.99 30.02 25.94
N GLU A 35 18.63 29.99 24.66
CA GLU A 35 17.29 30.34 24.17
C GLU A 35 16.29 29.18 24.30
N THR A 36 16.70 27.95 23.94
CA THR A 36 15.79 26.78 23.86
C THR A 36 16.05 25.74 24.94
N GLY A 37 17.14 25.85 25.69
CA GLY A 37 17.59 24.80 26.63
C GLY A 37 18.17 23.56 25.95
N THR A 38 18.33 23.58 24.62
CA THR A 38 18.79 22.42 23.83
C THR A 38 19.93 22.80 22.91
N VAL A 39 20.79 21.82 22.60
CA VAL A 39 21.89 21.96 21.65
C VAL A 39 21.47 21.50 20.24
N GLU A 40 20.30 20.87 20.11
CA GLU A 40 19.77 20.35 18.85
C GLU A 40 19.62 21.44 17.80
N ASP A 41 19.67 21.04 16.53
CA ASP A 41 19.42 21.97 15.42
C ASP A 41 17.98 22.47 15.46
N ARG A 42 17.81 23.75 15.16
CA ARG A 42 16.48 24.32 14.96
C ARG A 42 15.80 23.64 13.78
N GLU A 43 14.48 23.56 13.83
CA GLU A 43 13.69 23.08 12.70
C GLU A 43 14.04 23.89 11.45
N ARG A 44 14.43 23.16 10.41
CA ARG A 44 14.74 23.77 9.11
C ARG A 44 13.43 23.84 8.33
N SER A 45 13.17 24.98 7.70
CA SER A 45 11.95 25.21 6.90
C SER A 45 11.75 24.24 5.73
N GLY A 46 12.77 23.45 5.38
CA GLY A 46 12.68 22.39 4.40
C GLY A 46 12.34 22.91 2.99
N ARG A 47 12.05 21.98 2.08
CA ARG A 47 11.56 22.32 0.74
C ARG A 47 10.04 22.50 0.82
N PRO A 48 9.47 23.61 0.29
CA PRO A 48 8.02 23.79 0.25
C PRO A 48 7.34 22.62 -0.47
N SER A 49 6.25 22.11 0.11
CA SER A 49 5.43 21.12 -0.56
C SER A 49 4.73 21.76 -1.76
N LYS A 50 4.69 21.04 -2.89
CA LYS A 50 3.87 21.43 -4.06
C LYS A 50 2.41 20.97 -3.95
N ILE A 51 2.06 20.27 -2.88
CA ILE A 51 0.69 19.80 -2.63
C ILE A 51 -0.04 20.92 -1.90
N THR A 52 -1.06 21.47 -2.55
CA THR A 52 -2.01 22.42 -1.98
C THR A 52 -3.28 21.70 -1.53
N GLU A 53 -4.04 22.29 -0.60
CA GLU A 53 -5.34 21.76 -0.16
C GLU A 53 -6.31 21.59 -1.33
N GLU A 54 -6.37 22.56 -2.24
CA GLU A 54 -7.16 22.47 -3.48
C GLU A 54 -6.88 21.20 -4.30
N LYS A 55 -5.61 20.77 -4.36
CA LYS A 55 -5.22 19.55 -5.09
C LYS A 55 -5.57 18.28 -4.32
N ILE A 56 -5.63 18.33 -3.00
CA ILE A 56 -6.10 17.21 -2.19
C ILE A 56 -7.60 17.03 -2.43
N ASP A 57 -8.37 18.12 -2.41
CA ASP A 57 -9.82 18.11 -2.64
C ASP A 57 -10.17 17.63 -4.05
N GLU A 58 -9.44 18.11 -5.07
CA GLU A 58 -9.65 17.67 -6.45
C GLU A 58 -9.41 16.15 -6.63
N VAL A 59 -8.37 15.62 -5.98
CA VAL A 59 -8.10 14.17 -5.99
C VAL A 59 -9.16 13.40 -5.20
N SER A 60 -9.61 13.93 -4.05
CA SER A 60 -10.68 13.32 -3.25
C SER A 60 -11.97 13.20 -4.06
N ALA A 61 -12.40 14.28 -4.72
CA ALA A 61 -13.60 14.31 -5.53
C ALA A 61 -13.57 13.28 -6.68
N VAL A 62 -12.40 13.01 -7.28
CA VAL A 62 -12.29 11.98 -8.31
C VAL A 62 -12.55 10.58 -7.74
N PHE A 63 -12.05 10.28 -6.54
CA PHE A 63 -12.24 8.96 -5.92
C PHE A 63 -13.63 8.77 -5.32
N GLU A 64 -14.29 9.83 -4.84
CA GLU A 64 -15.70 9.77 -4.42
C GLU A 64 -16.61 9.36 -5.59
N ASN A 65 -16.31 9.84 -6.80
CA ASN A 65 -17.07 9.50 -7.99
C ASN A 65 -16.66 8.14 -8.61
N GLN A 66 -15.36 7.83 -8.62
CA GLN A 66 -14.81 6.65 -9.29
C GLN A 66 -13.67 6.01 -8.46
N PRO A 67 -14.00 5.20 -7.43
CA PRO A 67 -13.03 4.61 -6.51
C PRO A 67 -12.05 3.62 -7.20
N GLN A 68 -12.44 3.09 -8.36
CA GLN A 68 -11.65 2.18 -9.18
C GLN A 68 -10.59 2.87 -10.08
N SER A 69 -10.52 4.20 -10.04
CA SER A 69 -9.64 4.98 -10.91
C SER A 69 -8.16 4.63 -10.67
N SER A 70 -7.41 4.45 -11.76
CA SER A 70 -5.96 4.27 -11.66
C SER A 70 -5.28 5.57 -11.25
N VAL A 71 -4.17 5.48 -10.50
CA VAL A 71 -3.34 6.64 -10.12
C VAL A 71 -2.93 7.48 -11.35
N ARG A 72 -2.71 6.84 -12.50
CA ARG A 72 -2.37 7.54 -13.75
C ARG A 72 -3.55 8.32 -14.31
N SER A 73 -4.76 7.77 -14.22
CA SER A 73 -5.98 8.45 -14.64
C SER A 73 -6.22 9.69 -13.79
N VAL A 74 -6.13 9.54 -12.46
CA VAL A 74 -6.29 10.66 -11.51
C VAL A 74 -5.22 11.72 -11.70
N ALA A 75 -3.96 11.33 -11.88
CA ALA A 75 -2.88 12.27 -12.16
C ALA A 75 -3.15 13.13 -13.41
N ARG A 76 -3.71 12.53 -14.47
CA ARG A 76 -4.11 13.25 -15.68
C ARG A 76 -5.31 14.16 -15.43
N ALA A 77 -6.34 13.66 -14.72
CA ALA A 77 -7.53 14.44 -14.40
C ALA A 77 -7.19 15.71 -13.60
N CYS A 78 -6.34 15.56 -12.57
CA CYS A 78 -5.97 16.67 -11.68
C CYS A 78 -4.74 17.45 -12.14
N SER A 79 -4.21 17.19 -13.35
CA SER A 79 -2.98 17.81 -13.87
C SER A 79 -1.79 17.75 -12.90
N THR A 80 -1.58 16.60 -12.24
CA THR A 80 -0.48 16.36 -11.31
C THR A 80 0.46 15.27 -11.83
N SER A 81 1.65 15.18 -11.23
CA SER A 81 2.53 14.04 -11.49
C SER A 81 1.97 12.77 -10.82
N ARG A 82 2.26 11.60 -11.40
CA ARG A 82 1.85 10.30 -10.82
C ARG A 82 2.30 10.14 -9.36
N THR A 83 3.53 10.55 -9.05
CA THR A 83 4.09 10.43 -7.70
C THR A 83 3.39 11.38 -6.72
N THR A 84 3.06 12.60 -7.16
CA THR A 84 2.26 13.54 -6.37
C THR A 84 0.86 12.99 -6.10
N ALA A 85 0.16 12.51 -7.12
CA ALA A 85 -1.17 11.91 -6.96
C ALA A 85 -1.13 10.72 -6.00
N HIS A 86 -0.16 9.81 -6.15
CA HIS A 86 0.02 8.70 -5.22
C HIS A 86 0.25 9.17 -3.78
N ARG A 87 1.08 10.20 -3.58
CA ARG A 87 1.35 10.76 -2.26
C ARG A 87 0.11 11.37 -1.62
N ILE A 88 -0.67 12.13 -2.40
CA ILE A 88 -1.96 12.66 -1.96
C ILE A 88 -2.87 11.51 -1.49
N MET A 89 -2.99 10.47 -2.31
CA MET A 89 -3.84 9.32 -1.99
C MET A 89 -3.40 8.60 -0.71
N THR A 90 -2.11 8.34 -0.53
CA THR A 90 -1.63 7.52 0.60
C THR A 90 -1.35 8.30 1.88
N GLU A 91 -0.78 9.51 1.78
CA GLU A 91 -0.33 10.28 2.94
C GLU A 91 -1.37 11.32 3.41
N HIS A 92 -2.17 11.88 2.50
CA HIS A 92 -3.16 12.90 2.85
C HIS A 92 -4.57 12.32 2.97
N LEU A 93 -4.96 11.40 2.08
CA LEU A 93 -6.28 10.77 2.07
C LEU A 93 -6.30 9.38 2.73
N SER A 94 -5.15 8.86 3.16
CA SER A 94 -5.02 7.54 3.79
C SER A 94 -5.65 6.36 3.01
N LEU A 95 -5.78 6.48 1.70
CA LEU A 95 -6.40 5.49 0.84
C LEU A 95 -5.48 4.28 0.64
N LYS A 96 -6.07 3.09 0.68
CA LYS A 96 -5.41 1.81 0.46
C LYS A 96 -5.97 1.13 -0.78
N PRO A 97 -5.13 0.45 -1.58
CA PRO A 97 -5.59 -0.29 -2.73
C PRO A 97 -6.12 -1.67 -2.31
N TYR A 98 -7.41 -1.90 -2.50
CA TYR A 98 -8.07 -3.20 -2.30
C TYR A 98 -8.37 -3.86 -3.64
N LYS A 99 -8.03 -5.16 -3.77
CA LYS A 99 -8.39 -5.95 -4.94
C LYS A 99 -9.81 -6.49 -4.76
N ALA A 100 -10.63 -6.38 -5.80
CA ALA A 100 -11.93 -7.04 -5.82
C ALA A 100 -11.75 -8.56 -5.76
N GLN A 101 -12.60 -9.22 -4.98
CA GLN A 101 -12.68 -10.67 -4.97
C GLN A 101 -13.73 -11.13 -5.97
N PHE A 102 -13.36 -12.11 -6.78
CA PHE A 102 -14.27 -12.80 -7.69
C PHE A 102 -14.56 -14.15 -7.05
N VAL A 103 -15.66 -14.24 -6.34
CA VAL A 103 -16.12 -15.47 -5.70
C VAL A 103 -17.24 -16.09 -6.54
N GLN A 104 -17.38 -17.41 -6.45
CA GLN A 104 -18.60 -18.08 -6.91
C GLN A 104 -19.74 -17.69 -5.95
N GLN A 105 -20.93 -17.49 -6.50
CA GLN A 105 -22.12 -17.31 -5.68
C GLN A 105 -22.36 -18.58 -4.87
N LEU A 106 -22.55 -18.42 -3.56
CA LEU A 106 -22.87 -19.50 -2.63
C LEU A 106 -24.18 -19.17 -1.94
N PHE A 107 -25.04 -20.17 -1.81
CA PHE A 107 -26.25 -20.13 -1.02
C PHE A 107 -25.97 -20.68 0.40
N GLU A 108 -26.87 -20.42 1.34
CA GLU A 108 -26.72 -20.87 2.74
C GLU A 108 -26.64 -22.40 2.84
N GLU A 109 -27.38 -23.11 1.98
CA GLU A 109 -27.37 -24.57 1.89
C GLU A 109 -26.00 -25.10 1.45
N ASP A 110 -25.36 -24.45 0.46
CA ASP A 110 -24.02 -24.81 0.00
C ASP A 110 -22.98 -24.74 1.12
N MET A 111 -23.16 -23.86 2.12
CA MET A 111 -22.22 -23.75 3.22
C MET A 111 -22.20 -25.03 4.08
N GLN A 112 -23.37 -25.59 4.36
CA GLN A 112 -23.49 -26.81 5.15
C GLN A 112 -22.98 -28.02 4.38
N ASP A 113 -23.39 -28.16 3.11
CA ASP A 113 -22.98 -29.25 2.23
C ASP A 113 -21.46 -29.30 2.07
N ARG A 114 -20.82 -28.14 1.93
CA ARG A 114 -19.35 -28.06 1.84
C ARG A 114 -18.66 -28.52 3.12
N VAL A 115 -19.19 -28.17 4.29
CA VAL A 115 -18.62 -28.62 5.57
C VAL A 115 -18.79 -30.13 5.73
N GLU A 116 -19.95 -30.67 5.40
CA GLU A 116 -20.21 -32.10 5.46
C GLU A 116 -19.34 -32.89 4.48
N MET A 117 -19.22 -32.42 3.24
CA MET A 117 -18.31 -32.98 2.24
C MET A 117 -16.86 -33.01 2.76
N CYS A 118 -16.37 -31.91 3.34
CA CYS A 118 -15.03 -31.87 3.94
C CYS A 118 -14.86 -32.88 5.08
N LYS A 119 -15.85 -33.04 5.97
CA LYS A 119 -15.82 -34.03 7.05
C LYS A 119 -15.73 -35.46 6.53
N THR A 120 -16.39 -35.74 5.41
CA THR A 120 -16.39 -37.07 4.77
C THR A 120 -15.08 -37.33 4.01
N LEU A 121 -14.58 -36.35 3.25
CA LEU A 121 -13.40 -36.53 2.40
C LEU A 121 -12.08 -36.48 3.15
N THR A 122 -11.98 -35.69 4.23
CA THR A 122 -10.72 -35.55 5.01
C THR A 122 -10.17 -36.90 5.48
N PRO A 123 -10.93 -37.79 6.17
CA PRO A 123 -10.40 -39.08 6.60
C PRO A 123 -10.07 -40.02 5.44
N MET A 124 -10.81 -39.94 4.31
CA MET A 124 -10.51 -40.73 3.11
C MET A 124 -9.17 -40.32 2.49
N LEU A 125 -8.84 -39.03 2.55
CA LEU A 125 -7.56 -38.52 2.08
C LEU A 125 -6.40 -38.85 3.02
N GLU A 126 -6.61 -39.35 4.23
CA GLU A 126 -5.52 -39.86 5.09
C GLU A 126 -5.04 -41.26 4.65
N ASP A 127 -5.84 -41.98 3.85
CA ASP A 127 -5.45 -43.27 3.28
C ASP A 127 -4.57 -43.09 2.04
N ASN A 128 -3.34 -43.59 2.11
CA ASN A 128 -2.36 -43.51 1.02
C ASN A 128 -2.83 -44.22 -0.26
N HIS A 129 -3.65 -45.26 -0.17
CA HIS A 129 -4.15 -45.97 -1.35
C HIS A 129 -5.13 -45.09 -2.12
N ILE A 130 -6.05 -44.43 -1.41
CA ILE A 130 -7.02 -43.50 -2.01
C ILE A 130 -6.30 -42.30 -2.64
N GLN A 131 -5.24 -41.79 -2.02
CA GLN A 131 -4.46 -40.69 -2.60
C GLN A 131 -3.78 -41.05 -3.93
N GLN A 132 -3.37 -42.32 -4.13
CA GLN A 132 -2.70 -42.74 -5.37
C GLN A 132 -3.69 -42.98 -6.52
N ASP A 133 -4.93 -43.35 -6.20
CA ASP A 133 -5.99 -43.58 -7.18
C ASP A 133 -6.85 -42.31 -7.43
N LEU A 134 -6.53 -41.19 -6.78
CA LEU A 134 -7.26 -39.94 -6.93
C LEU A 134 -6.90 -39.21 -8.23
N PHE A 135 -7.89 -39.06 -9.10
CA PHE A 135 -7.83 -38.19 -10.27
C PHE A 135 -8.65 -36.92 -10.01
N SER A 136 -8.02 -35.75 -10.14
CA SER A 136 -8.71 -34.46 -10.09
C SER A 136 -8.82 -33.91 -11.50
N SER A 137 -10.04 -33.60 -11.95
CA SER A 137 -10.27 -32.88 -13.19
C SER A 137 -10.89 -31.52 -12.92
N ASP A 138 -10.53 -30.53 -13.73
CA ASP A 138 -11.15 -29.20 -13.70
C ASP A 138 -11.33 -28.65 -15.12
N GLU A 139 -12.27 -27.71 -15.25
CA GLU A 139 -12.55 -26.98 -16.48
C GLU A 139 -12.17 -25.50 -16.29
N ALA A 140 -11.23 -25.02 -17.11
CA ALA A 140 -10.85 -23.61 -17.15
C ALA A 140 -11.50 -22.92 -18.36
N THR A 141 -12.30 -21.89 -18.09
CA THR A 141 -12.89 -21.03 -19.13
C THR A 141 -12.01 -19.80 -19.37
N PHE A 142 -11.54 -19.62 -20.60
CA PHE A 142 -10.83 -18.42 -21.06
C PHE A 142 -11.77 -17.59 -21.93
N TYR A 143 -12.15 -16.41 -21.44
CA TYR A 143 -12.96 -15.48 -22.20
C TYR A 143 -12.10 -14.74 -23.23
N LEU A 144 -12.60 -14.64 -24.47
CA LEU A 144 -11.91 -13.97 -25.58
C LEU A 144 -12.18 -12.46 -25.63
N ASN A 145 -13.03 -11.95 -24.73
CA ASN A 145 -13.30 -10.52 -24.62
C ASN A 145 -12.42 -9.86 -23.55
N GLU A 146 -12.23 -8.54 -23.66
CA GLU A 146 -11.47 -7.72 -22.70
C GLU A 146 -12.22 -7.49 -21.38
N LEU A 147 -13.10 -8.40 -20.96
CA LEU A 147 -13.80 -8.23 -19.68
C LEU A 147 -12.78 -8.17 -18.55
N VAL A 148 -12.77 -7.00 -17.91
CA VAL A 148 -12.19 -6.65 -16.63
C VAL A 148 -11.14 -7.65 -16.14
N ASN A 149 -9.88 -7.42 -16.55
CA ASN A 149 -8.76 -8.16 -16.00
C ASN A 149 -8.73 -8.01 -14.47
N LYS A 150 -8.93 -9.12 -13.74
CA LYS A 150 -8.97 -9.16 -12.26
C LYS A 150 -7.76 -8.47 -11.62
N HIS A 151 -6.61 -8.48 -12.29
CA HIS A 151 -5.39 -7.83 -11.82
C HIS A 151 -5.45 -6.29 -11.84
N ASN A 152 -6.32 -5.72 -12.69
CA ASN A 152 -6.47 -4.28 -12.90
C ASN A 152 -7.60 -3.68 -12.06
N VAL A 153 -8.44 -4.48 -11.41
CA VAL A 153 -9.50 -3.98 -10.55
C VAL A 153 -8.95 -3.71 -9.16
N ARG A 154 -8.78 -2.42 -8.86
CA ARG A 154 -8.39 -1.95 -7.52
C ARG A 154 -9.30 -0.83 -7.10
N TYR A 155 -9.82 -0.92 -5.89
CA TYR A 155 -10.58 0.13 -5.23
C TYR A 155 -9.66 0.85 -4.26
N TRP A 156 -9.66 2.18 -4.32
CA TRP A 156 -8.94 3.01 -3.36
C TRP A 156 -9.90 3.50 -2.29
N CYS A 157 -9.78 2.95 -1.09
CA CYS A 157 -10.65 3.26 0.05
C CYS A 157 -9.83 3.26 1.35
N GLU A 158 -10.30 3.94 2.39
CA GLU A 158 -9.66 3.88 3.72
C GLU A 158 -9.85 2.50 4.39
N THR A 159 -11.05 1.93 4.21
CA THR A 159 -11.48 0.63 4.71
C THR A 159 -11.76 -0.34 3.56
N ASN A 160 -11.68 -1.64 3.82
CA ASN A 160 -11.91 -2.64 2.79
C ASN A 160 -13.40 -2.64 2.40
N PRO A 161 -13.75 -2.33 1.13
CA PRO A 161 -15.15 -2.25 0.72
C PRO A 161 -15.79 -3.63 0.47
N HIS A 162 -15.05 -4.74 0.61
CA HIS A 162 -15.55 -6.11 0.40
C HIS A 162 -16.29 -6.29 -0.94
N VAL A 163 -15.80 -5.61 -1.99
CA VAL A 163 -16.44 -5.60 -3.30
C VAL A 163 -16.35 -6.98 -3.94
N THR A 164 -17.52 -7.52 -4.26
CA THR A 164 -17.70 -8.72 -5.07
C THR A 164 -18.23 -8.30 -6.44
N ILE A 165 -17.63 -8.83 -7.51
CA ILE A 165 -18.04 -8.54 -8.88
C ILE A 165 -18.62 -9.81 -9.50
N GLU A 166 -19.89 -9.74 -9.88
CA GLU A 166 -20.56 -10.78 -10.65
C GLU A 166 -20.17 -10.67 -12.14
N THR A 167 -19.89 -11.80 -12.78
CA THR A 167 -19.44 -11.82 -14.18
C THR A 167 -20.53 -12.41 -15.07
N VAL A 168 -20.84 -11.74 -16.18
CA VAL A 168 -21.87 -12.18 -17.15
C VAL A 168 -21.38 -13.42 -17.91
N MET A 169 -22.18 -14.49 -17.91
CA MET A 169 -21.79 -15.81 -18.44
C MET A 169 -21.74 -15.91 -19.99
N GLN A 170 -22.31 -14.96 -20.72
CA GLN A 170 -22.59 -15.08 -22.16
C GLN A 170 -21.58 -14.33 -23.05
N SER A 171 -20.29 -14.65 -22.96
CA SER A 171 -19.27 -14.13 -23.88
C SER A 171 -18.52 -15.23 -24.62
N PRO A 172 -17.95 -14.94 -25.81
CA PRO A 172 -17.16 -15.92 -26.56
C PRO A 172 -16.01 -16.43 -25.68
N LYS A 173 -15.91 -17.74 -25.53
CA LYS A 173 -15.01 -18.37 -24.57
C LYS A 173 -14.45 -19.67 -25.13
N VAL A 174 -13.24 -20.00 -24.68
CA VAL A 174 -12.60 -21.30 -24.91
C VAL A 174 -12.59 -22.03 -23.59
N ASN A 175 -13.11 -23.25 -23.57
CA ASN A 175 -13.06 -24.11 -22.41
C ASN A 175 -11.94 -25.14 -22.58
N VAL A 176 -11.09 -25.25 -21.57
CA VAL A 176 -10.00 -26.23 -21.52
C VAL A 176 -10.28 -27.18 -20.38
N TRP A 177 -10.20 -28.47 -20.67
CA TRP A 177 -10.36 -29.54 -19.69
C TRP A 177 -8.99 -30.14 -19.40
N CYS A 178 -8.69 -30.32 -18.12
CA CYS A 178 -7.48 -31.01 -17.69
C CYS A 178 -7.82 -31.96 -16.54
N ALA A 179 -7.19 -33.14 -16.56
CA ALA A 179 -7.22 -34.07 -15.45
C ALA A 179 -5.78 -34.37 -15.03
N MET A 180 -5.55 -34.42 -13.72
CA MET A 180 -4.25 -34.70 -13.13
C MET A 180 -4.43 -35.73 -12.01
N SER A 181 -3.48 -36.65 -11.91
CA SER A 181 -3.29 -37.53 -10.76
C SER A 181 -1.95 -37.23 -10.11
N LYS A 182 -1.76 -37.73 -8.89
CA LYS A 182 -0.52 -37.60 -8.14
C LYS A 182 0.62 -38.42 -8.74
#